data_AF-A0A438E8U9-F1
#
_entry.id   AF-A0A438E8U9-F1
#
_cell.length_a   1.000
_cell.length_b   1.000
_cell.length_c   1.000
_cell.angle_alpha   90.00
_cell.angle_beta   90.00
_cell.angle_gamma   90.00
#
_symmetry.space_group_name_H-M   'P 1'
#
loop_
_entity.id
_entity.type
_entity.pdbx_description
1 polymer ?
#
loop_
_entity_poly.entity_id
_entity_poly.type
_entity_poly.pdbx_seq_one_letter_code
_entity_poly.pdbx_strand_id
1 'polypeptide(L)'
;MKGIHPSIASHRLNVFSTARPVRQRIRRFHPDRQRVIRNEIDKLLEAGFIREVSYPDWLANVVVFSLTRIDQIVDSTSGQGMLSFLDAFSGYHQIPMSSDDEEKTAFITHRPLLL
;
A
#
# COMPACT_ATOMS: atom_id res chain seq x y z
N MET A 1 -9.87 -11.67 -0.67
CA MET A 1 -10.39 -11.29 -2.01
C MET A 1 -9.28 -11.59 -3.00
N LYS A 2 -9.51 -12.40 -4.05
CA LYS A 2 -8.46 -12.66 -5.05
C LYS A 2 -8.44 -11.48 -6.02
N GLY A 3 -7.26 -10.88 -6.25
CA GLY A 3 -7.09 -9.75 -7.16
C GLY A 3 -7.49 -10.08 -8.60
N ILE A 4 -7.57 -9.06 -9.43
CA ILE A 4 -7.80 -9.17 -10.88
C ILE A 4 -6.63 -9.96 -11.49
N HIS A 5 -6.93 -10.85 -12.43
CA HIS A 5 -5.88 -11.63 -13.08
C HIS A 5 -4.93 -10.70 -13.87
N PRO A 6 -3.59 -10.86 -13.79
CA PRO A 6 -2.62 -9.97 -14.44
C PRO A 6 -2.80 -9.80 -15.96
N SER A 7 -3.42 -10.77 -16.63
CA SER A 7 -3.74 -10.69 -18.07
C SER A 7 -4.84 -9.67 -18.39
N ILE A 8 -5.66 -9.29 -17.41
CA ILE A 8 -6.74 -8.31 -17.56
C ILE A 8 -6.20 -6.92 -17.25
N ALA A 9 -5.48 -6.78 -16.13
CA ALA A 9 -4.88 -5.53 -15.72
C ALA A 9 -3.64 -5.81 -14.86
N SER A 10 -2.59 -5.03 -15.09
CA SER A 10 -1.39 -5.02 -14.25
C SER A 10 -0.88 -3.59 -14.16
N HIS A 11 -0.47 -3.18 -12.96
CA HIS A 11 0.12 -1.87 -12.75
C HIS A 11 1.60 -1.89 -13.13
N ARG A 12 2.02 -0.92 -13.94
CA ARG A 12 3.41 -0.71 -14.35
C ARG A 12 3.86 0.67 -13.92
N LEU A 13 5.08 0.74 -13.39
CA LEU A 13 5.67 2.00 -12.96
C LEU A 13 6.32 2.70 -14.15
N ASN A 14 6.05 3.99 -14.31
CA ASN A 14 6.68 4.81 -15.34
C ASN A 14 8.09 5.25 -14.91
N VAL A 15 9.02 4.30 -14.86
CA VAL A 15 10.41 4.52 -14.45
C VAL A 15 11.34 4.27 -15.63
N PHE A 16 12.28 5.19 -15.86
CA PHE A 16 13.30 5.02 -16.89
C PHE A 16 14.14 3.77 -16.63
N SER A 17 14.49 3.03 -17.69
CA SER A 17 15.32 1.81 -17.60
C SER A 17 16.72 2.06 -17.02
N THR A 18 17.20 3.30 -17.07
CA THR A 18 18.50 3.72 -16.51
C THR A 18 18.41 4.27 -15.09
N ALA A 19 17.21 4.29 -14.49
CA ALA A 19 17.02 4.80 -13.14
C ALA A 19 17.78 3.94 -12.13
N ARG A 20 18.59 4.61 -11.30
CA ARG A 20 19.35 3.93 -10.25
C ARG A 20 18.45 3.61 -9.06
N PRO A 21 18.59 2.43 -8.45
CA PRO A 21 17.86 2.09 -7.24
C PRO A 21 18.21 3.04 -6.09
N VAL A 22 17.19 3.41 -5.31
CA VAL A 22 17.32 4.31 -4.16
C VAL A 22 17.01 3.54 -2.88
N ARG A 23 17.99 3.52 -1.96
CA ARG A 23 17.83 2.93 -0.62
C ARG A 23 17.71 4.02 0.43
N GLN A 24 16.48 4.30 0.87
CA GLN A 24 16.25 5.30 1.89
C GLN A 24 16.63 4.76 3.28
N ARG A 25 17.15 5.66 4.13
CA ARG A 25 17.43 5.36 5.54
C ARG A 25 16.13 5.20 6.33
N ILE A 26 16.05 4.15 7.16
CA ILE A 26 14.89 3.86 8.00
C ILE A 26 14.51 5.04 8.92
N ARG A 27 13.23 5.41 8.91
CA ARG A 27 12.66 6.41 9.82
C ARG A 27 12.28 5.81 11.17
N ARG A 28 12.65 6.48 12.26
CA ARG A 28 12.23 6.14 13.62
C ARG A 28 10.89 6.79 13.93
N PHE A 29 9.96 6.01 14.46
CA PHE A 29 8.62 6.47 14.87
C PHE A 29 8.44 6.35 16.39
N HIS A 30 7.55 7.16 16.96
CA HIS A 30 7.10 7.00 18.35
C HIS A 30 6.47 5.61 18.55
N PRO A 31 6.59 4.96 19.73
CA PRO A 31 6.05 3.63 19.98
C PRO A 31 4.58 3.42 19.57
N ASP A 32 3.72 4.42 19.78
CA ASP A 32 2.31 4.34 19.36
C ASP A 32 2.15 4.20 17.85
N ARG A 33 2.90 5.00 17.08
CA ARG A 33 2.92 4.92 15.62
C ARG A 33 3.54 3.61 15.15
N GLN A 34 4.57 3.12 15.83
CA GLN A 34 5.16 1.80 15.52
C GLN A 34 4.16 0.66 15.73
N ARG A 35 3.28 0.75 16.73
CA ARG A 35 2.21 -0.23 16.94
C ARG A 35 1.19 -0.20 15.81
N VAL A 36 0.76 0.99 15.38
CA VAL A 36 -0.16 1.13 14.24
C VAL A 36 0.45 0.57 12.96
N ILE A 37 1.71 0.91 12.66
CA ILE A 37 2.43 0.40 11.48
C ILE A 37 2.49 -1.13 11.50
N ARG A 38 2.88 -1.73 12.63
CA ARG A 38 2.96 -3.19 12.76
C ARG A 38 1.61 -3.86 12.55
N ASN A 39 0.57 -3.39 13.23
CA ASN A 39 -0.77 -3.94 13.08
C ASN A 39 -1.27 -3.86 11.64
N GLU A 40 -0.93 -2.80 10.90
CA GLU A 40 -1.32 -2.67 9.50
C GLU A 40 -0.53 -3.61 8.59
N ILE A 41 0.79 -3.74 8.83
CA ILE A 41 1.64 -4.71 8.11
C ILE A 41 1.13 -6.13 8.29
N ASP A 42 0.80 -6.53 9.51
CA ASP A 42 0.32 -7.88 9.81
C ASP A 42 -0.96 -8.20 9.02
N LYS A 43 -1.89 -7.24 8.93
CA LYS A 43 -3.11 -7.38 8.10
C LYS A 43 -2.78 -7.51 6.62
N LEU A 44 -1.85 -6.71 6.11
CA LEU A 44 -1.47 -6.75 4.69
C LEU A 44 -0.76 -8.06 4.33
N LEU A 45 0.06 -8.60 5.23
CA LEU A 45 0.69 -9.91 5.10
C LEU A 45 -0.34 -11.03 5.12
N GLU A 46 -1.27 -11.01 6.10
CA GLU A 46 -2.34 -12.01 6.21
C GLU A 46 -3.26 -11.99 4.98
N ALA A 47 -3.53 -10.81 4.42
CA ALA A 47 -4.29 -10.65 3.19
C ALA A 47 -3.51 -11.10 1.93
N GLY A 48 -2.19 -11.32 2.04
CA GLY A 48 -1.31 -11.64 0.92
C GLY A 48 -1.11 -10.48 -0.05
N PHE A 49 -1.35 -9.24 0.39
CA PHE A 49 -1.11 -8.04 -0.42
C PHE A 49 0.36 -7.65 -0.44
N ILE A 50 1.10 -8.02 0.60
CA ILE A 50 2.54 -7.82 0.70
C ILE A 50 3.26 -9.12 1.07
N ARG A 51 4.57 -9.18 0.81
CA ARG A 51 5.43 -10.31 1.17
C ARG A 51 6.80 -9.87 1.64
N GLU A 52 7.47 -10.71 2.43
CA GLU A 52 8.86 -10.47 2.82
C GLU A 52 9.81 -10.65 1.63
N VAL A 53 10.87 -9.82 1.60
CA VAL A 53 11.88 -9.85 0.54
C VAL A 53 13.27 -9.80 1.12
N SER A 54 14.17 -10.57 0.53
CA SER A 54 15.59 -10.54 0.85
C SER A 54 16.34 -9.64 -0.14
N TYR A 55 17.16 -8.74 0.39
CA TYR A 55 18.11 -7.92 -0.37
C TYR A 55 17.55 -7.08 -1.55
N PRO A 56 16.46 -6.31 -1.39
CA PRO A 56 15.99 -5.40 -2.43
C PRO A 56 16.95 -4.22 -2.64
N ASP A 57 17.11 -3.83 -3.90
CA ASP A 57 17.89 -2.65 -4.27
C ASP A 57 17.11 -1.36 -4.05
N TRP A 58 15.77 -1.40 -4.14
CA TRP A 58 14.89 -0.27 -3.85
C TRP A 58 14.37 -0.34 -2.41
N LEU A 59 14.46 0.76 -1.65
CA LEU A 59 13.88 0.83 -0.31
C LEU A 59 13.25 2.18 -0.05
N ALA A 60 11.93 2.22 0.03
CA ALA A 60 11.16 3.37 0.47
C ALA A 60 10.86 3.34 1.98
N ASN A 61 10.71 4.51 2.59
CA ASN A 61 10.21 4.62 3.97
C ASN A 61 8.68 4.61 4.02
N VAL A 62 8.12 3.93 5.03
CA VAL A 62 6.70 4.03 5.37
C VAL A 62 6.39 5.40 5.98
N VAL A 63 5.23 5.96 5.64
CA VAL A 63 4.68 7.17 6.26
C VAL A 63 3.25 6.89 6.70
N VAL A 64 2.91 7.24 7.94
CA VAL A 64 1.56 7.08 8.49
C VAL A 64 0.81 8.40 8.40
N PHE A 65 -0.34 8.39 7.74
CA PHE A 65 -1.23 9.54 7.60
C PHE A 65 -2.63 9.20 8.15
N SER A 66 -3.25 10.16 8.83
CA SER A 66 -4.62 10.03 9.33
C SER A 66 -5.57 10.69 8.33
N LEU A 67 -6.43 9.90 7.67
CA LEU A 67 -7.47 10.43 6.79
C LEU A 67 -8.61 11.00 7.65
N THR A 68 -8.74 12.32 7.70
CA THR A 68 -9.70 13.03 8.59
C THR A 68 -10.99 13.48 7.90
N ARG A 69 -11.17 13.17 6.62
CA ARG A 69 -12.15 13.89 5.77
C ARG A 69 -13.25 13.04 5.14
N ILE A 70 -13.26 11.73 5.37
CA ILE A 70 -14.26 10.84 4.76
C ILE A 70 -15.65 11.15 5.33
N ASP A 71 -15.74 11.41 6.63
CA ASP A 71 -17.01 11.69 7.33
C ASP A 71 -17.73 12.92 6.75
N GLN A 72 -16.98 13.96 6.36
CA GLN A 72 -17.55 15.18 5.77
C GLN A 72 -18.26 14.94 4.44
N ILE A 73 -17.73 14.02 3.61
CA ILE A 73 -18.33 13.67 2.33
C ILE A 73 -19.60 12.85 2.57
N VAL A 74 -19.55 11.86 3.47
CA VAL A 74 -20.71 11.03 3.85
C VAL A 74 -21.86 11.91 4.37
N ASP A 75 -21.57 12.84 5.28
CA ASP A 75 -22.55 13.73 5.89
C ASP A 75 -23.22 14.67 4.87
N SER A 76 -22.47 15.16 3.88
CA SER A 76 -23.00 16.02 2.81
C SER A 76 -24.02 15.34 1.90
N THR A 77 -24.03 14.01 1.87
CA THR A 77 -25.00 13.20 1.12
C THR A 77 -26.23 12.81 1.96
N SER A 78 -26.25 13.15 3.25
CA SER A 78 -27.40 12.85 4.11
C SER A 78 -28.63 13.67 3.68
N GLY A 79 -29.72 12.98 3.33
CA GLY A 79 -30.98 13.59 2.87
C GLY A 79 -31.46 13.16 1.48
N GLN A 80 -30.70 12.33 0.77
CA GLN A 80 -31.18 11.70 -0.47
C GLN A 80 -32.16 10.55 -0.18
N GLY A 81 -33.25 10.44 -0.95
CA GLY A 81 -34.32 9.46 -0.71
C GLY A 81 -33.94 7.98 -0.93
N MET A 82 -32.81 7.74 -1.61
CA MET A 82 -32.19 6.42 -1.76
C MET A 82 -30.69 6.59 -2.02
N LEU A 83 -29.85 5.90 -1.25
CA LEU A 83 -28.40 5.89 -1.41
C LEU A 83 -27.93 4.44 -1.52
N SER A 84 -27.08 4.16 -2.52
CA SER A 84 -26.34 2.91 -2.62
C SER A 84 -24.87 3.17 -2.37
N PHE A 85 -24.31 2.53 -1.33
CA PHE A 85 -22.89 2.60 -1.03
C PHE A 85 -22.15 1.49 -1.78
N LEU A 86 -21.11 1.87 -2.53
CA LEU A 86 -20.17 0.92 -3.10
C LEU A 86 -18.85 1.08 -2.35
N ASP A 87 -18.43 0.01 -1.65
CA ASP A 87 -17.16 0.00 -0.95
C ASP A 87 -16.02 -0.38 -1.89
N ALA A 88 -15.15 0.59 -2.18
CA ALA A 88 -13.91 0.40 -2.93
C ALA A 88 -12.67 0.55 -2.04
N PHE A 89 -12.80 0.43 -0.71
CA PHE A 89 -11.74 0.64 0.29
C PHE A 89 -10.48 -0.20 0.06
N SER A 90 -10.57 -1.30 -0.68
CA SER A 90 -9.41 -2.12 -1.10
C SER A 90 -9.24 -2.22 -2.62
N GLY A 91 -9.88 -1.36 -3.40
CA GLY A 91 -9.82 -1.37 -4.87
C GLY A 91 -8.38 -1.25 -5.39
N TYR A 92 -7.53 -0.46 -4.72
CA TYR A 92 -6.12 -0.33 -5.08
C TYR A 92 -5.35 -1.66 -5.00
N HIS A 93 -5.67 -2.52 -4.03
CA HIS A 93 -5.01 -3.82 -3.86
C HIS A 93 -5.53 -4.90 -4.83
N GLN A 94 -6.53 -4.60 -5.67
CA GLN A 94 -7.08 -5.56 -6.62
C GLN A 94 -6.27 -5.64 -7.92
N ILE A 95 -5.47 -4.62 -8.25
CA ILE A 95 -4.66 -4.60 -9.47
C ILE A 95 -3.23 -5.05 -9.11
N PRO A 96 -2.77 -6.20 -9.63
CA PRO A 96 -1.43 -6.69 -9.32
C PRO A 96 -0.35 -5.80 -9.95
N MET A 97 0.77 -5.64 -9.25
CA MET A 97 1.97 -5.04 -9.83
C MET A 97 2.53 -5.95 -10.92
N SER A 98 3.15 -5.36 -11.94
CA SER A 98 3.93 -6.11 -12.93
C SER A 98 5.17 -6.70 -12.26
N SER A 99 5.54 -7.94 -12.60
CA SER A 99 6.70 -8.63 -12.02
C SER A 99 8.00 -7.83 -12.14
N ASP A 100 8.15 -7.07 -13.24
CA ASP A 100 9.33 -6.25 -13.53
C ASP A 100 9.43 -4.98 -12.66
N ASP A 101 8.31 -4.59 -12.05
CA ASP A 101 8.17 -3.37 -11.27
C ASP A 101 7.93 -3.63 -9.79
N GLU A 102 7.58 -4.87 -9.40
CA GLU A 102 7.39 -5.27 -8.01
C GLU A 102 8.55 -4.76 -7.14
N GLU A 103 9.80 -5.13 -7.45
CA GLU A 103 10.95 -4.79 -6.60
C GLU A 103 11.04 -3.28 -6.27
N LYS A 104 10.59 -2.40 -7.16
CA LYS A 104 10.64 -0.95 -6.99
C LYS A 104 9.67 -0.43 -5.92
N THR A 105 8.67 -1.22 -5.51
CA THR A 105 7.73 -0.88 -4.43
C THR A 105 8.18 -1.37 -3.06
N ALA A 106 9.36 -1.99 -2.95
CA ALA A 106 9.88 -2.46 -1.69
C ALA A 106 10.06 -1.32 -0.67
N PHE A 107 9.66 -1.59 0.57
CA PHE A 107 9.74 -0.65 1.68
C PHE A 107 10.37 -1.26 2.93
N ILE A 108 10.95 -0.40 3.77
CA ILE A 108 11.64 -0.80 5.00
C ILE A 108 10.84 -0.43 6.24
N THR A 109 10.72 -1.40 7.16
CA THR A 109 10.17 -1.18 8.50
C THR A 109 11.13 -1.71 9.56
N HIS A 110 10.80 -1.56 10.85
CA HIS A 110 11.73 -1.86 11.95
C HIS A 110 12.13 -3.34 12.08
N ARG A 111 11.47 -4.31 11.40
CA ARG A 111 11.82 -5.74 11.55
C ARG A 111 11.71 -6.64 10.31
N PRO A 112 11.07 -6.27 9.18
CA PRO A 112 11.51 -6.82 7.88
C PRO A 112 11.41 -5.85 6.68
N LEU A 113 12.00 -6.26 5.55
CA LEU A 113 11.84 -5.65 4.22
C LEU A 113 10.63 -6.28 3.53
N LEU A 114 9.75 -5.45 2.98
CA LEU A 114 8.44 -5.88 2.49
C LEU A 114 8.21 -5.35 1.07
N LEU A 115 7.60 -6.18 0.22
CA LEU A 115 7.05 -5.83 -1.08
C LEU A 115 5.55 -5.71 -1.01
#